data_AF-A0A966U0H1-F1
#
_entry.id   AF-A0A966U0H1-F1
#
_cell.length_a   1.000
_cell.length_b   1.000
_cell.length_c   1.000
_cell.angle_alpha   90.00
_cell.angle_beta   90.00
_cell.angle_gamma   90.00
#
_symmetry.space_group_name_H-M   'P 1'
#
loop_
_entity.id
_entity.type
_entity.pdbx_description
1 polymer ?
#
loop_
_entity_poly.entity_id
_entity_poly.type
_entity_poly.pdbx_seq_one_letter_code
_entity_poly.pdbx_strand_id
1 'polypeptide(L)'
;MAKQDAEFWFDPLCPWAWMTSRWILEVEKVRDINVKWNLFSLAHLNRDKDVPAEYKSRLERSWLCTRVIAAAQKSKGESITLPLYTAISSRIHLKKMDVNENLFREALEEVGLSPELATSMNDSNYDAAIIESHERGISLVGNDVGTP
;
A
#
# COMPACT_ATOMS: atom_id res chain seq x y z
N MET A 1 29.32 -6.57 2.37
CA MET A 1 29.34 -5.75 1.14
C MET A 1 28.36 -4.58 1.35
N ALA A 2 28.34 -3.55 0.51
CA ALA A 2 27.29 -2.52 0.61
C ALA A 2 25.95 -3.15 0.23
N LYS A 3 24.89 -2.89 1.00
CA LYS A 3 23.54 -3.39 0.67
C LYS A 3 23.05 -2.77 -0.63
N GLN A 4 22.41 -3.57 -1.48
CA GLN A 4 21.73 -3.08 -2.67
C GLN A 4 20.32 -2.61 -2.29
N ASP A 5 19.88 -1.49 -2.84
CA ASP A 5 18.51 -1.02 -2.65
C ASP A 5 17.56 -1.75 -3.60
N ALA A 6 16.46 -2.28 -3.06
CA ALA A 6 15.33 -2.81 -3.81
C ALA A 6 14.10 -1.95 -3.51
N GLU A 7 13.50 -1.37 -4.53
CA GLU A 7 12.26 -0.61 -4.38
C GLU A 7 11.04 -1.50 -4.64
N PHE A 8 10.04 -1.42 -3.77
CA PHE A 8 8.85 -2.26 -3.81
C PHE A 8 7.60 -1.39 -3.79
N TRP A 9 6.82 -1.43 -4.88
CA TRP A 9 5.53 -0.75 -4.98
C TRP A 9 4.42 -1.69 -4.58
N PHE A 10 3.48 -1.20 -3.77
CA PHE A 10 2.39 -2.03 -3.28
C PHE A 10 1.08 -1.28 -3.16
N ASP A 11 0.00 -2.03 -3.36
CA ASP A 11 -1.35 -1.68 -2.95
C ASP A 11 -1.80 -2.71 -1.89
N PRO A 12 -2.30 -2.30 -0.72
CA PRO A 12 -2.79 -3.23 0.31
C PRO A 12 -3.93 -4.16 -0.12
N LEU A 13 -4.61 -3.88 -1.24
CA LEU A 13 -5.62 -4.77 -1.81
C LEU A 13 -5.05 -5.83 -2.74
N CYS A 14 -3.82 -5.67 -3.23
CA CYS A 14 -3.28 -6.58 -4.23
C CYS A 14 -2.78 -7.87 -3.57
N PRO A 15 -3.42 -9.03 -3.83
CA PRO A 15 -2.95 -10.29 -3.27
C PRO A 15 -1.57 -10.68 -3.79
N TRP A 16 -1.22 -10.27 -5.02
CA TRP A 16 0.09 -10.53 -5.61
C TRP A 16 1.19 -9.70 -4.95
N ALA A 17 0.94 -8.40 -4.73
CA ALA A 17 1.85 -7.55 -3.96
C ALA A 17 2.03 -8.07 -2.53
N TRP A 18 0.95 -8.53 -1.88
CA TRP A 18 1.04 -9.16 -0.56
C TRP A 18 1.97 -10.36 -0.54
N MET A 19 1.76 -11.34 -1.43
CA MET A 19 2.59 -12.53 -1.49
C MET A 19 4.07 -12.20 -1.78
N THR A 20 4.32 -11.33 -2.75
CA THR A 20 5.68 -10.93 -3.12
C THR A 20 6.35 -10.10 -2.02
N SER A 21 5.59 -9.30 -1.27
CA SER A 21 6.13 -8.57 -0.11
C SER A 21 6.62 -9.52 0.98
N ARG A 22 5.93 -10.64 1.21
CA ARG A 22 6.37 -11.63 2.20
C ARG A 22 7.62 -12.34 1.71
N TRP A 23 7.68 -12.68 0.42
CA TRP A 23 8.87 -13.27 -0.19
C TRP A 23 10.09 -12.35 -0.09
N ILE A 24 9.98 -11.06 -0.46
CA ILE A 24 11.14 -10.16 -0.45
C ILE A 24 11.68 -9.90 0.97
N LEU A 25 10.82 -9.94 1.99
CA LEU A 25 11.24 -9.91 3.39
C LEU A 25 12.03 -11.18 3.80
N GLU A 26 11.69 -12.36 3.27
CA GLU A 26 12.52 -13.56 3.47
C GLU A 26 13.85 -13.47 2.73
N VAL A 27 13.86 -12.85 1.53
CA VAL A 27 15.09 -12.58 0.77
C VAL A 27 16.03 -11.65 1.53
N GLU A 28 15.51 -10.58 2.14
CA GLU A 28 16.29 -9.60 2.93
C GLU A 28 17.03 -10.24 4.12
N LYS A 29 16.56 -11.38 4.64
CA LYS A 29 17.25 -12.14 5.69
C LYS A 29 18.49 -12.89 5.20
N VAL A 30 18.55 -13.19 3.90
CA VAL A 30 19.57 -14.08 3.31
C VAL A 30 20.35 -13.44 2.16
N ARG A 31 20.09 -12.17 1.83
CA ARG A 31 20.80 -11.39 0.82
C ARG A 31 21.06 -9.98 1.34
N ASP A 32 22.16 -9.37 0.90
CA ASP A 32 22.55 -8.00 1.24
C ASP A 32 21.68 -6.98 0.46
N ILE A 33 20.37 -6.96 0.74
CA ILE A 33 19.43 -5.97 0.20
C ILE A 33 18.81 -5.11 1.31
N ASN A 34 18.29 -3.95 0.91
CA ASN A 34 17.50 -3.05 1.72
C ASN A 34 16.22 -2.69 0.95
N VAL A 35 15.04 -3.02 1.48
CA VAL A 35 13.78 -2.80 0.78
C VAL A 35 13.17 -1.44 1.12
N LYS A 36 12.95 -0.61 0.09
CA LYS A 36 12.18 0.64 0.18
C LYS A 36 10.74 0.41 -0.25
N TRP A 37 9.78 0.89 0.54
CA TRP A 37 8.36 0.60 0.37
C TRP A 37 7.63 1.81 -0.18
N ASN A 38 7.02 1.66 -1.35
CA ASN A 38 6.39 2.74 -2.11
C ASN A 38 4.90 2.47 -2.31
N LEU A 39 4.10 3.53 -2.24
CA LEU A 39 2.67 3.42 -2.45
C LEU A 39 2.35 3.25 -3.93
N PHE A 40 1.37 2.40 -4.21
CA PHE A 40 0.80 2.21 -5.52
C PHE A 40 -0.72 2.10 -5.38
N SER A 41 -1.46 2.71 -6.31
CA SER A 41 -2.93 2.63 -6.32
C SER A 41 -3.43 1.84 -7.51
N LEU A 42 -4.10 0.71 -7.24
CA LEU A 42 -4.85 -0.04 -8.25
C LEU A 42 -6.05 0.76 -8.77
N ALA A 43 -6.65 1.63 -7.95
CA ALA A 43 -7.70 2.51 -8.43
C ALA A 43 -7.16 3.48 -9.49
N HIS A 44 -6.01 4.09 -9.21
CA HIS A 44 -5.35 4.97 -10.18
C HIS A 44 -4.89 4.20 -11.43
N LEU A 45 -4.33 2.99 -11.27
CA LEU A 45 -3.93 2.14 -12.41
C LEU A 45 -5.08 1.87 -13.39
N ASN A 46 -6.29 1.71 -12.88
CA ASN A 46 -7.47 1.32 -13.66
C ASN A 46 -8.44 2.49 -13.90
N ARG A 47 -8.04 3.74 -13.63
CA ARG A 47 -8.89 4.94 -13.70
C ARG A 47 -9.57 5.16 -15.06
N ASP A 48 -8.87 4.81 -16.14
CA ASP A 48 -9.33 5.00 -17.52
C ASP A 48 -9.83 3.70 -18.18
N LYS A 49 -9.84 2.58 -17.43
CA LYS A 49 -10.28 1.30 -17.96
C LYS A 49 -11.79 1.14 -17.81
N ASP A 50 -12.42 0.64 -18.86
CA ASP A 50 -13.82 0.22 -18.81
C ASP A 50 -13.89 -1.14 -18.10
N VAL A 51 -14.26 -1.10 -16.81
CA VAL A 51 -14.32 -2.27 -15.94
C VAL A 51 -15.73 -2.40 -15.33
N PRO A 52 -16.18 -3.62 -15.00
CA PRO A 52 -17.48 -3.82 -14.37
C PRO A 52 -17.66 -2.97 -13.10
N ALA A 53 -18.88 -2.48 -12.85
CA ALA A 53 -19.17 -1.60 -11.71
C ALA A 53 -18.79 -2.20 -10.35
N GLU A 54 -18.96 -3.51 -10.19
CA GLU A 54 -18.52 -4.23 -8.98
C GLU A 54 -17.00 -4.21 -8.81
N TYR A 55 -16.24 -4.28 -9.91
CA TYR A 55 -14.79 -4.15 -9.85
C TYR A 55 -14.39 -2.73 -9.50
N LYS A 56 -15.07 -1.73 -10.06
CA LYS A 56 -14.84 -0.31 -9.77
C LYS A 56 -15.07 0.02 -8.29
N SER A 57 -16.15 -0.49 -7.67
CA SER A 57 -16.41 -0.28 -6.24
C SER A 57 -15.40 -0.99 -5.34
N ARG A 58 -14.84 -2.13 -5.78
CA ARG A 58 -13.73 -2.78 -5.08
C ARG A 58 -12.44 -1.95 -5.18
N LEU A 59 -12.20 -1.29 -6.32
CA LEU A 59 -11.03 -0.44 -6.51
C LEU A 59 -11.07 0.80 -5.61
N GLU A 60 -12.23 1.36 -5.27
CA GLU A 60 -12.31 2.51 -4.34
C GLU A 60 -11.61 2.23 -3.00
N ARG A 61 -11.62 0.98 -2.54
CA ARG A 61 -10.93 0.55 -1.33
C ARG A 61 -9.40 0.75 -1.41
N SER A 62 -8.83 0.80 -2.61
CA SER A 62 -7.40 1.09 -2.85
C SER A 62 -7.08 2.47 -2.30
N TRP A 63 -7.89 3.47 -2.67
CA TRP A 63 -7.74 4.84 -2.17
C TRP A 63 -7.85 4.90 -0.65
N LEU A 64 -8.83 4.21 -0.06
CA LEU A 64 -9.00 4.18 1.39
C LEU A 64 -7.73 3.68 2.09
N CYS A 65 -7.17 2.56 1.63
CA CYS A 65 -5.97 1.98 2.20
C CYS A 65 -4.73 2.87 1.98
N THR A 66 -4.50 3.35 0.76
CA THR A 66 -3.30 4.13 0.43
C THR A 66 -3.29 5.49 1.11
N ARG A 67 -4.45 6.13 1.29
CA ARG A 67 -4.56 7.42 2.02
C ARG A 67 -4.20 7.27 3.49
N VAL A 68 -4.67 6.21 4.16
CA VAL A 68 -4.31 5.95 5.57
C VAL A 68 -2.79 5.75 5.73
N ILE A 69 -2.16 5.02 4.80
CA ILE A 69 -0.71 4.85 4.84
C ILE A 69 0.04 6.16 4.52
N ALA A 70 -0.43 6.94 3.55
CA ALA A 70 0.15 8.25 3.24
C ALA A 70 0.04 9.25 4.42
N ALA A 71 -1.10 9.24 5.13
CA ALA A 71 -1.28 10.03 6.35
C ALA A 71 -0.33 9.59 7.47
N ALA A 72 -0.16 8.28 7.66
CA ALA A 72 0.80 7.72 8.60
C ALA A 72 2.25 8.10 8.24
N GLN A 73 2.63 8.04 6.96
CA GLN A 73 3.93 8.48 6.47
C GLN A 73 4.17 9.96 6.79
N LYS A 74 3.18 10.83 6.55
CA LYS A 74 3.26 12.26 6.89
C LYS A 74 3.41 12.50 8.39
N SER A 75 2.78 11.66 9.22
CA SER A 75 2.80 11.80 10.69
C SER A 75 4.08 11.25 11.34
N LYS A 76 4.60 10.11 10.88
CA LYS A 76 5.64 9.32 11.57
C LYS A 76 6.91 9.12 10.73
N GLY A 77 6.88 9.44 9.44
CA GLY A 77 7.94 9.17 8.48
C GLY A 77 7.81 7.82 7.77
N GLU A 78 8.62 7.60 6.75
CA GLU A 78 8.52 6.45 5.83
C GLU A 78 8.69 5.09 6.49
N SER A 79 9.39 4.99 7.62
CA SER A 79 9.64 3.73 8.33
C SER A 79 8.36 3.04 8.83
N ILE A 80 7.24 3.77 8.92
CA ILE A 80 5.95 3.21 9.32
C ILE A 80 5.23 2.44 8.20
N THR A 81 5.68 2.62 6.96
CA THR A 81 5.02 2.09 5.77
C THR A 81 4.90 0.57 5.82
N LEU A 82 6.01 -0.15 6.05
CA LEU A 82 6.00 -1.61 6.09
C LEU A 82 5.18 -2.18 7.27
N PRO A 83 5.35 -1.70 8.52
CA PRO A 83 4.51 -2.15 9.64
C PRO A 83 3.02 -1.97 9.34
N LEU A 84 2.61 -0.78 8.90
CA LEU A 84 1.20 -0.49 8.66
C LEU A 84 0.64 -1.23 7.45
N TYR A 85 1.42 -1.33 6.36
CA TYR A 85 1.10 -2.19 5.21
C TYR A 85 0.86 -3.63 5.65
N THR A 86 1.74 -4.18 6.49
CA THR A 86 1.61 -5.55 7.02
C THR A 86 0.36 -5.72 7.87
N ALA A 87 0.07 -4.78 8.77
CA ALA A 87 -1.09 -4.82 9.65
C ALA A 87 -2.42 -4.75 8.86
N ILE A 88 -2.51 -3.86 7.87
CA ILE A 88 -3.69 -3.71 7.01
C ILE A 88 -3.87 -4.96 6.14
N SER A 89 -2.83 -5.34 5.41
CA SER A 89 -2.93 -6.41 4.40
C SER A 89 -3.13 -7.79 5.01
N SER A 90 -2.63 -8.03 6.23
CA SER A 90 -2.92 -9.27 6.97
C SER A 90 -4.41 -9.39 7.31
N ARG A 91 -5.06 -8.28 7.71
CA ARG A 91 -6.51 -8.25 7.97
C ARG A 91 -7.32 -8.51 6.71
N ILE A 92 -6.92 -7.91 5.58
CA ILE A 92 -7.60 -8.08 4.30
C ILE A 92 -7.39 -9.50 3.74
N HIS A 93 -6.15 -9.95 3.60
CA HIS A 93 -5.84 -11.17 2.86
C HIS A 93 -5.97 -12.45 3.68
N LEU A 94 -5.62 -12.41 4.97
CA LEU A 94 -5.64 -13.61 5.83
C LEU A 94 -6.93 -13.69 6.64
N LYS A 95 -7.36 -12.58 7.25
CA LYS A 95 -8.57 -12.55 8.08
C LYS A 95 -9.85 -12.27 7.28
N LYS A 96 -9.74 -11.93 5.99
CA LYS A 96 -10.88 -11.61 5.10
C LYS A 96 -11.80 -10.51 5.65
N MET A 97 -11.22 -9.57 6.39
CA MET A 97 -11.96 -8.43 6.93
C MET A 97 -12.30 -7.43 5.83
N ASP A 98 -13.45 -6.77 5.98
CA ASP A 98 -13.83 -5.66 5.12
C ASP A 98 -12.93 -4.44 5.35
N VAL A 99 -12.67 -3.70 4.27
CA VAL A 99 -11.93 -2.44 4.32
C VAL A 99 -12.86 -1.35 4.83
N ASN A 100 -12.67 -0.97 6.09
CA ASN A 100 -13.47 0.05 6.78
C ASN A 100 -12.63 0.75 7.86
N GLU A 101 -13.22 1.76 8.49
CA GLU A 101 -12.54 2.56 9.52
C GLU A 101 -12.04 1.72 10.70
N ASN A 102 -12.81 0.72 11.15
CA ASN A 102 -12.41 -0.14 12.27
C ASN A 102 -11.15 -0.95 11.95
N LEU A 103 -11.06 -1.51 10.75
CA LEU A 103 -9.85 -2.20 10.27
C LEU A 103 -8.63 -1.29 10.38
N PHE A 104 -8.77 -0.03 9.96
CA PHE A 104 -7.67 0.94 10.00
C PHE A 104 -7.32 1.36 11.43
N ARG A 105 -8.31 1.61 12.29
CA ARG A 105 -8.07 1.93 13.71
C ARG A 105 -7.25 0.85 14.40
N GLU A 106 -7.67 -0.40 14.27
CA GLU A 106 -6.95 -1.54 14.85
C GLU A 106 -5.53 -1.68 14.28
N ALA A 107 -5.36 -1.49 12.97
CA ALA A 107 -4.06 -1.59 12.32
C ALA A 107 -3.10 -0.46 12.73
N LEU A 108 -3.63 0.76 12.93
CA LEU A 108 -2.88 1.91 13.41
C LEU A 108 -2.44 1.73 14.87
N GLU A 109 -3.34 1.26 15.74
CA GLU A 109 -3.04 0.96 17.15
C GLU A 109 -1.96 -0.11 17.26
N GLU A 110 -2.06 -1.18 16.46
CA GLU A 110 -1.06 -2.27 16.43
C GLU A 110 0.36 -1.76 16.14
N VAL A 111 0.49 -0.72 15.31
CA VAL A 111 1.80 -0.14 14.95
C VAL A 111 2.15 1.11 15.78
N GLY A 112 1.41 1.38 16.86
CA GLY A 112 1.67 2.48 17.79
C GLY A 112 1.36 3.87 17.24
N LEU A 113 0.40 3.97 16.31
CA LEU A 113 -0.14 5.22 15.80
C LEU A 113 -1.52 5.53 16.39
N SER A 114 -1.92 6.80 16.29
CA SER A 114 -3.25 7.25 16.71
C SER A 114 -4.33 6.63 15.80
N PRO A 115 -5.36 5.97 16.36
CA PRO A 115 -6.46 5.39 15.58
C PRO A 115 -7.25 6.45 14.80
N GLU A 116 -7.24 7.71 15.23
CA GLU A 116 -7.90 8.84 14.57
C GLU A 116 -7.36 9.07 13.15
N LEU A 117 -6.12 8.66 12.84
CA LEU A 117 -5.58 8.68 11.48
C LEU A 117 -6.41 7.82 10.51
N ALA A 118 -7.23 6.88 10.98
CA ALA A 118 -8.13 6.09 10.14
C ALA A 118 -9.08 6.98 9.30
N THR A 119 -9.48 8.13 9.84
CA THR A 119 -10.38 9.09 9.15
C THR A 119 -9.80 9.64 7.85
N SER A 120 -8.46 9.61 7.70
CA SER A 120 -7.77 10.02 6.47
C SER A 120 -8.09 9.14 5.26
N MET A 121 -8.73 7.97 5.45
CA MET A 121 -9.25 7.16 4.35
C MET A 121 -10.16 7.96 3.39
N ASN A 122 -10.81 9.01 3.91
CA ASN A 122 -11.71 9.90 3.15
C ASN A 122 -11.06 11.22 2.75
N ASP A 123 -9.76 11.41 2.99
CA ASP A 123 -9.04 12.66 2.72
C ASP A 123 -8.27 12.58 1.39
N SER A 124 -8.81 13.22 0.35
CA SER A 124 -8.18 13.28 -0.98
C SER A 124 -6.95 14.17 -1.03
N ASN A 125 -6.60 14.90 0.04
CA ASN A 125 -5.37 15.70 0.07
C ASN A 125 -4.09 14.84 -0.02
N TYR A 126 -4.20 13.53 0.24
CA TYR A 126 -3.09 12.58 0.09
C TYR A 126 -2.95 12.02 -1.33
N ASP A 127 -3.93 12.23 -2.21
CA ASP A 127 -3.97 11.60 -3.54
C ASP A 127 -2.77 12.01 -4.40
N ALA A 128 -2.37 13.27 -4.35
CA ALA A 128 -1.25 13.77 -5.14
C ALA A 128 0.05 13.01 -4.86
N ALA A 129 0.37 12.77 -3.58
CA ALA A 129 1.57 12.03 -3.19
C ALA A 129 1.49 10.54 -3.58
N ILE A 130 0.30 9.94 -3.50
CA ILE A 130 0.07 8.55 -3.93
C ILE A 130 0.25 8.42 -5.44
N ILE A 131 -0.31 9.36 -6.21
CA ILE A 131 -0.19 9.42 -7.66
C ILE A 131 1.27 9.62 -8.06
N GLU A 132 1.98 10.55 -7.42
CA GLU A 132 3.41 10.76 -7.68
C GLU A 132 4.24 9.48 -7.46
N SER A 133 4.00 8.79 -6.33
CA SER A 133 4.66 7.52 -6.03
C SER A 133 4.34 6.45 -7.09
N HIS A 134 3.07 6.34 -7.48
CA HIS A 134 2.60 5.39 -8.50
C HIS A 134 3.21 5.66 -9.87
N GLU A 135 3.15 6.91 -10.35
CA GLU A 135 3.66 7.30 -11.67
C GLU A 135 5.17 7.12 -11.76
N ARG A 136 5.90 7.31 -10.64
CA ARG A 136 7.32 6.96 -10.57
C ARG A 136 7.54 5.46 -10.80
N GLY A 137 6.73 4.60 -10.16
CA GLY A 137 6.79 3.15 -10.36
C GLY A 137 6.53 2.78 -11.83
N ILE A 138 5.44 3.29 -12.41
CA ILE A 138 5.07 3.06 -13.81
C ILE A 138 6.16 3.52 -14.78
N SER A 139 6.82 4.66 -14.51
CA SER A 139 7.86 5.19 -15.38
C SER A 139 9.08 4.27 -15.55
N LEU A 140 9.28 3.33 -14.62
CA LEU A 140 10.40 2.37 -14.64
C LEU A 140 10.11 1.11 -15.47
N VAL A 141 8.83 0.78 -15.69
CA VAL A 141 8.42 -0.52 -16.26
C VAL A 141 7.49 -0.41 -17.46
N GLY A 142 6.87 0.75 -17.70
CA GLY A 142 5.89 0.95 -18.78
C GLY A 142 4.44 0.84 -18.31
N ASN A 143 3.50 1.09 -19.24
CA ASN A 143 2.06 1.25 -18.94
C ASN A 143 1.25 -0.04 -19.10
N ASP A 144 1.86 -1.14 -19.57
CA ASP A 144 1.22 -2.43 -19.81
C ASP A 144 1.36 -3.41 -18.64
N VAL A 145 1.74 -2.90 -17.46
CA VAL A 145 2.07 -3.68 -16.26
C VAL A 145 1.08 -3.46 -15.11
N GLY A 146 1.24 -4.26 -14.05
CA GLY A 146 0.43 -4.22 -12.82
C GLY A 146 1.30 -4.28 -11.57
N THR A 147 0.82 -4.97 -10.53
CA THR A 147 1.58 -5.25 -9.29
C THR A 147 1.73 -6.77 -9.10
N PRO A 148 2.77 -7.26 -8.37
CA PRO A 148 3.84 -6.51 -7.68
C PRO A 148 4.74 -5.73 -8.64
#